data_AF-A0A1V6TZ08-F1
#
_entry.id   AF-A0A1V6TZ08-F1
#
_cell.length_a   1.000
_cell.length_b   1.000
_cell.length_c   1.000
_cell.angle_alpha   90.00
_cell.angle_beta   90.00
_cell.angle_gamma   90.00
#
_symmetry.space_group_name_H-M   'P 1'
#
loop_
_entity.id
_entity.type
_entity.pdbx_description
1 polymer ?
#
loop_
_entity_poly.entity_id
_entity_poly.type
_entity_poly.pdbx_seq_one_letter_code
_entity_poly.pdbx_strand_id
1 'polypeptide(L)'
;MAYLVRNKAISKGPFQRLATFKPVVIPANGLVSIPSLHTNPIGRPQLQQNSCASTPVCGFHSTTITMAGSSELKQALTPSLLDDVHKLWFDHLSSEEALILPGWSEMGKWFSRDEAFDKACVTQFRPALEKIVGSGASASDILSAVSPSSPMDWLSIIILLDQIPRNCYRGAESKLVFGRFDPLAEEIALRAIKEGIPTQSPYFKYRMAYRTWFHMPLMHSENLVVHEQAVKVHEGTARDVNELLARDASTLTEEERKCHGVLTEKAEALQAFLSNTFDFEKRHKVIIERFGRYPHRNLALARLSTPEEIEYLNNGGETFA
;
A
#
# COMPACT_ATOMS: atom_id res chain seq x y z
N MET A 1 40.15 -31.05 -8.52
CA MET A 1 39.91 -30.01 -9.53
C MET A 1 38.88 -29.04 -8.96
N ALA A 2 39.33 -27.94 -8.38
CA ALA A 2 38.47 -26.91 -7.79
C ALA A 2 37.86 -26.05 -8.91
N TYR A 3 36.53 -25.95 -8.95
CA TYR A 3 35.82 -25.05 -9.87
C TYR A 3 35.58 -23.70 -9.19
N LEU A 4 36.33 -22.69 -9.65
CA LEU A 4 36.12 -21.27 -9.34
C LEU A 4 34.81 -20.79 -9.98
N VAL A 5 33.81 -20.47 -9.17
CA VAL A 5 32.62 -19.72 -9.61
C VAL A 5 32.97 -18.23 -9.60
N ARG A 6 33.09 -17.63 -10.78
CA ARG A 6 33.23 -16.18 -10.96
C ARG A 6 31.88 -15.51 -10.63
N ASN A 7 31.87 -14.66 -9.61
CA ASN A 7 30.77 -13.73 -9.34
C ASN A 7 30.61 -12.77 -10.53
N LYS A 8 29.52 -12.94 -11.30
CA LYS A 8 29.10 -11.99 -12.32
C LYS A 8 28.20 -10.96 -11.66
N ALA A 9 28.61 -9.70 -11.70
CA ALA A 9 27.84 -8.58 -11.19
C ALA A 9 26.43 -8.57 -11.81
N ILE A 10 25.41 -8.61 -10.97
CA ILE A 10 24.01 -8.42 -11.37
C ILE A 10 23.86 -6.96 -11.78
N SER A 11 23.59 -6.76 -13.06
CA SER A 11 23.25 -5.46 -13.65
C SER A 11 22.05 -4.86 -12.92
N LYS A 12 22.25 -3.68 -12.32
CA LYS A 12 21.20 -2.89 -11.66
C LYS A 12 20.08 -2.55 -12.65
N GLY A 13 18.87 -3.05 -12.39
CA GLY A 13 17.67 -2.74 -13.16
C GLY A 13 17.23 -1.26 -13.02
N PRO A 14 16.42 -0.75 -13.95
CA PRO A 14 16.16 0.68 -14.13
C PRO A 14 15.28 1.35 -13.04
N PHE A 15 14.75 0.60 -12.06
CA PHE A 15 14.00 1.17 -10.92
C PHE A 15 14.83 2.10 -10.03
N GLN A 16 16.15 2.18 -10.21
CA GLN A 16 17.04 3.09 -9.47
C GLN A 16 17.17 4.50 -10.06
N ARG A 17 16.52 4.86 -11.19
CA ARG A 17 16.72 6.18 -11.85
C ARG A 17 15.53 7.14 -11.83
N LEU A 18 14.54 6.93 -10.97
CA LEU A 18 13.40 7.86 -10.82
C LEU A 18 13.25 8.34 -9.38
N ALA A 19 14.34 8.87 -8.79
CA ALA A 19 14.28 9.73 -7.61
C ALA A 19 15.64 10.44 -7.40
N THR A 20 16.08 11.27 -8.35
CA THR A 20 17.12 12.27 -8.05
C THR A 20 16.44 13.61 -7.79
N PHE A 21 16.03 13.85 -6.53
CA PHE A 21 15.76 15.21 -6.09
C PHE A 21 17.09 15.95 -5.96
N LYS A 22 17.25 17.07 -6.67
CA LYS A 22 18.33 18.02 -6.39
C LYS A 22 18.06 18.65 -5.01
N PRO A 23 19.05 18.73 -4.10
CA PRO A 23 18.86 19.44 -2.84
C PRO A 23 18.62 20.92 -3.12
N VAL A 24 17.53 21.46 -2.57
CA VAL A 24 17.30 22.90 -2.50
C VAL A 24 18.19 23.44 -1.37
N VAL A 25 19.20 24.22 -1.74
CA VAL A 25 20.03 24.97 -0.79
C VAL A 25 19.23 26.17 -0.32
N ILE A 26 18.85 26.18 0.97
CA ILE A 26 18.32 27.39 1.63
C ILE A 26 19.51 28.21 2.13
N PRO A 27 19.67 29.49 1.72
CA PRO A 27 20.76 30.31 2.21
C PRO A 27 20.56 30.67 3.68
N ALA A 28 21.58 30.39 4.50
CA ALA A 28 21.65 30.84 5.88
C ALA A 28 21.97 32.34 5.89
N ASN A 29 20.99 33.18 6.24
CA ASN A 29 21.22 34.54 6.73
C ASN A 29 20.01 34.98 7.54
N GLY A 30 20.22 35.18 8.85
CA GLY A 30 19.19 35.65 9.77
C GLY A 30 19.43 35.22 11.20
N LEU A 31 20.54 35.66 11.80
CA LEU A 31 20.77 35.59 13.24
C LEU A 31 19.64 36.31 13.97
N VAL A 32 18.92 35.60 14.84
CA VAL A 32 18.14 36.22 15.92
C VAL A 32 18.64 35.65 17.23
N SER A 33 19.21 36.54 18.04
CA SER A 33 19.87 36.28 19.31
C SER A 33 18.91 35.70 20.36
N ILE A 34 19.32 34.62 21.03
CA ILE A 34 18.68 34.10 22.24
C ILE A 34 19.51 34.55 23.46
N PRO A 35 18.94 35.10 24.54
CA PRO A 35 19.71 35.47 25.72
C PRO A 35 20.13 34.26 26.55
N SER A 36 21.32 34.39 27.14
CA SER A 36 22.13 33.41 27.87
C SER A 36 21.45 32.72 29.05
N LEU A 37 21.69 31.42 29.16
CA LEU A 37 21.43 30.59 30.35
C LEU A 37 22.45 30.91 31.44
N HIS A 38 21.97 31.32 32.61
CA HIS A 38 22.77 31.34 33.85
C HIS A 38 22.89 29.93 34.43
N THR A 39 24.10 29.60 34.87
CA THR A 39 24.51 28.33 35.48
C THR A 39 24.41 28.34 37.01
N ASN A 40 24.29 27.12 37.55
CA ASN A 40 24.62 26.61 38.90
C ASN A 40 23.53 26.58 40.01
N PRO A 41 23.65 25.69 41.03
CA PRO A 41 24.08 24.27 41.00
C PRO A 41 23.22 23.34 41.92
N ILE A 42 23.38 22.03 41.71
CA ILE A 42 23.20 20.87 42.62
C ILE A 42 22.28 21.00 43.85
N GLY A 43 21.24 20.16 43.90
CA GLY A 43 20.55 19.75 45.13
C GLY A 43 19.68 18.51 44.94
N ARG A 44 20.10 17.36 45.47
CA ARG A 44 19.28 16.15 45.63
C ARG A 44 18.29 16.38 46.78
N PRO A 45 17.03 15.90 46.68
CA PRO A 45 16.54 15.08 47.78
C PRO A 45 15.62 13.90 47.38
N GLN A 46 15.92 12.78 48.06
CA GLN A 46 15.06 11.75 48.66
C GLN A 46 13.77 11.26 47.99
N LEU A 47 13.74 9.93 47.83
CA LEU A 47 12.59 9.07 47.58
C LEU A 47 11.56 9.18 48.72
N GLN A 48 10.34 9.61 48.40
CA GLN A 48 9.13 9.30 49.17
C GLN A 48 8.21 8.46 48.31
N GLN A 49 7.93 7.26 48.80
CA GLN A 49 6.86 6.39 48.31
C GLN A 49 5.52 7.05 48.59
N ASN A 50 4.73 7.31 47.56
CA ASN A 50 3.30 7.57 47.69
C ASN A 50 2.55 6.73 46.66
N SER A 51 1.77 5.78 47.18
CA SER A 51 0.73 5.07 46.47
C SER A 51 -0.43 6.02 46.17
N CYS A 52 -0.85 6.14 44.90
CA CYS A 52 -2.25 6.45 44.60
C CYS A 52 -2.63 6.20 43.13
N ALA A 53 -3.82 5.63 42.99
CA ALA A 53 -4.77 5.76 41.89
C ALA A 53 -4.37 5.28 40.48
N SER A 54 -4.92 4.12 40.16
CA SER A 54 -5.21 3.62 38.81
C SER A 54 -5.81 4.72 37.92
N THR A 55 -5.05 5.13 36.90
CA THR A 55 -5.55 5.90 35.77
C THR A 55 -6.50 5.03 34.93
N PRO A 56 -7.68 5.54 34.53
CA PRO A 56 -8.57 4.79 33.66
C PRO A 56 -7.94 4.71 32.26
N VAL A 57 -7.83 3.49 31.76
CA VAL A 57 -7.52 3.18 30.35
C VAL A 57 -8.55 3.92 29.50
N CYS A 58 -8.08 4.82 28.64
CA CYS A 58 -8.91 5.51 27.66
C CYS A 58 -9.50 4.45 26.73
N GLY A 59 -10.79 4.15 26.90
CA GLY A 59 -11.51 3.22 26.05
C GLY A 59 -11.59 3.76 24.63
N PHE A 60 -11.19 2.96 23.66
CA PHE A 60 -11.54 3.14 22.26
C PHE A 60 -13.07 3.23 22.17
N HIS A 61 -13.59 4.44 21.98
CA HIS A 61 -14.99 4.62 21.66
C HIS A 61 -15.18 4.14 20.21
N SER A 62 -15.85 3.00 20.05
CA SER A 62 -16.40 2.58 18.77
C SER A 62 -17.48 3.58 18.39
N THR A 63 -17.13 4.59 17.62
CA THR A 63 -18.09 5.59 17.13
C THR A 63 -18.95 4.91 16.07
N THR A 64 -20.13 4.43 16.46
CA THR A 64 -21.13 3.91 15.51
C THR A 64 -21.57 5.06 14.59
N ILE A 65 -21.49 4.86 13.28
CA ILE A 65 -21.98 5.84 12.31
C ILE A 65 -23.47 6.09 12.52
N THR A 66 -23.90 7.34 12.36
CA THR A 66 -25.33 7.69 12.43
C THR A 66 -26.07 7.17 11.20
N MET A 67 -27.39 6.95 11.31
CA MET A 67 -28.22 6.56 10.16
C MET A 67 -28.11 7.53 8.98
N ALA A 68 -27.95 8.83 9.26
CA ALA A 68 -27.69 9.86 8.24
C ALA A 68 -26.32 9.65 7.58
N GLY A 69 -25.26 9.40 8.37
CA GLY A 69 -23.93 9.09 7.84
C GLY A 69 -23.90 7.82 6.98
N SER A 70 -24.65 6.78 7.36
CA SER A 70 -24.79 5.55 6.57
C SER A 70 -25.49 5.83 5.23
N SER A 71 -26.55 6.64 5.23
CA SER A 71 -27.26 7.04 4.00
C SER A 71 -26.37 7.86 3.07
N GLU A 72 -25.59 8.81 3.60
CA GLU A 72 -24.65 9.62 2.81
C GLU A 72 -23.54 8.77 2.19
N LEU A 73 -22.97 7.82 2.94
CA LEU A 73 -21.97 6.89 2.41
C LEU A 73 -22.53 6.06 1.26
N LYS A 74 -23.75 5.54 1.39
CA LYS A 74 -24.38 4.76 0.32
C LYS A 74 -24.65 5.58 -0.94
N GLN A 75 -24.95 6.87 -0.79
CA GLN A 75 -25.11 7.79 -1.92
C GLN A 75 -23.78 8.14 -2.59
N ALA A 76 -22.68 8.18 -1.82
CA ALA A 76 -21.35 8.46 -2.36
C ALA A 76 -20.73 7.22 -3.01
N LEU A 77 -20.86 6.04 -2.40
CA LEU A 77 -20.20 4.79 -2.79
C LEU A 77 -21.11 3.91 -3.64
N THR A 78 -21.48 4.43 -4.81
CA THR A 78 -22.39 3.75 -5.74
C THR A 78 -21.68 2.68 -6.57
N PRO A 79 -22.41 1.71 -7.15
CA PRO A 79 -21.84 0.78 -8.13
C PRO A 79 -21.13 1.48 -9.29
N SER A 80 -21.72 2.57 -9.82
CA SER A 80 -21.10 3.36 -10.88
C SER A 80 -19.75 3.95 -10.48
N LEU A 81 -19.57 4.34 -9.20
CA LEU A 81 -18.28 4.82 -8.71
C LEU A 81 -17.23 3.69 -8.78
N LEU A 82 -17.61 2.45 -8.44
CA LEU A 82 -16.70 1.31 -8.51
C LEU A 82 -16.33 0.96 -9.95
N ASP A 83 -17.29 1.07 -10.88
CA ASP A 83 -17.05 0.92 -12.31
C ASP A 83 -16.09 2.00 -12.83
N ASP A 84 -16.27 3.25 -12.39
CA ASP A 84 -15.38 4.36 -12.75
C ASP A 84 -13.97 4.18 -12.19
N VAL A 85 -13.83 3.65 -10.97
CA VAL A 85 -12.52 3.29 -10.40
C VAL A 85 -11.85 2.20 -11.22
N HIS A 86 -12.58 1.12 -11.54
CA HIS A 86 -12.05 0.04 -12.38
C HIS A 86 -11.60 0.57 -13.74
N LYS A 87 -12.45 1.36 -14.39
CA LYS A 87 -12.14 1.97 -15.68
C LYS A 87 -10.90 2.85 -15.59
N LEU A 88 -10.87 3.84 -14.70
CA LEU A 88 -9.70 4.72 -14.56
C LEU A 88 -8.41 3.91 -14.37
N TRP A 89 -8.47 2.89 -13.52
CA TRP A 89 -7.28 2.13 -13.13
C TRP A 89 -6.79 1.14 -14.18
N PHE A 90 -7.68 0.56 -14.99
CA PHE A 90 -7.36 -0.56 -15.90
C PHE A 90 -7.57 -0.29 -17.39
N ASP A 91 -8.20 0.83 -17.82
CA ASP A 91 -8.54 1.10 -19.24
C ASP A 91 -7.31 1.16 -20.17
N HIS A 92 -6.12 1.35 -19.60
CA HIS A 92 -4.87 1.31 -20.37
C HIS A 92 -4.37 -0.10 -20.70
N LEU A 93 -4.95 -1.15 -20.11
CA LEU A 93 -4.67 -2.55 -20.42
C LEU A 93 -5.58 -3.00 -21.56
N SER A 94 -5.07 -2.95 -22.79
CA SER A 94 -5.89 -3.11 -23.99
C SER A 94 -6.18 -4.58 -24.38
N SER A 95 -5.78 -5.56 -23.59
CA SER A 95 -5.96 -6.98 -23.91
C SER A 95 -6.16 -7.86 -22.68
N GLU A 96 -6.78 -9.03 -22.88
CA GLU A 96 -6.90 -10.04 -21.82
C GLU A 96 -5.53 -10.58 -21.38
N GLU A 97 -4.54 -10.61 -22.28
CA GLU A 97 -3.18 -11.02 -21.92
C GLU A 97 -2.52 -10.04 -20.96
N ALA A 98 -2.72 -8.73 -21.18
CA ALA A 98 -2.21 -7.68 -20.28
C ALA A 98 -2.85 -7.77 -18.89
N LEU A 99 -4.11 -8.22 -18.81
CA LEU A 99 -4.76 -8.54 -17.55
C LEU A 99 -4.18 -9.79 -16.88
N ILE A 100 -3.81 -10.81 -17.66
CA ILE A 100 -3.17 -12.04 -17.14
C ILE A 100 -1.79 -11.73 -16.58
N LEU A 101 -0.94 -11.09 -17.39
CA LEU A 101 0.41 -10.72 -17.02
C LEU A 101 0.79 -9.39 -17.69
N PRO A 102 0.70 -8.25 -16.97
CA PRO A 102 1.01 -6.96 -17.54
C PRO A 102 2.50 -6.81 -17.81
N GLY A 103 2.83 -6.16 -18.91
CA GLY A 103 4.19 -5.78 -19.26
C GLY A 103 4.71 -4.59 -18.45
N TRP A 104 6.02 -4.34 -18.53
CA TRP A 104 6.67 -3.24 -17.82
C TRP A 104 6.12 -1.85 -18.14
N SER A 105 5.81 -1.59 -19.42
CA SER A 105 5.27 -0.30 -19.86
C SER A 105 3.85 -0.06 -19.35
N GLU A 106 3.07 -1.13 -19.21
CA GLU A 106 1.71 -1.08 -18.69
C GLU A 106 1.75 -0.84 -17.19
N MET A 107 2.52 -1.65 -16.45
CA MET A 107 2.73 -1.46 -15.01
C MET A 107 3.27 -0.07 -14.67
N GLY A 108 4.14 0.48 -15.52
CA GLY A 108 4.71 1.81 -15.34
C GLY A 108 3.65 2.91 -15.19
N LYS A 109 2.44 2.74 -15.75
CA LYS A 109 1.35 3.72 -15.62
C LYS A 109 0.76 3.79 -14.21
N TRP A 110 0.82 2.70 -13.44
CA TRP A 110 0.37 2.71 -12.04
C TRP A 110 1.38 3.35 -11.09
N PHE A 111 2.68 3.18 -11.37
CA PHE A 111 3.75 3.57 -10.44
C PHE A 111 4.42 4.91 -10.79
N SER A 112 4.12 5.48 -11.95
CA SER A 112 4.66 6.78 -12.37
C SER A 112 3.75 7.91 -11.93
N ARG A 113 4.35 9.03 -11.53
CA ARG A 113 3.59 10.27 -11.33
C ARG A 113 3.15 10.84 -12.67
N ASP A 114 1.86 11.13 -12.77
CA ASP A 114 1.23 11.75 -13.94
C ASP A 114 0.20 12.78 -13.47
N GLU A 115 0.40 14.05 -13.84
CA GLU A 115 -0.45 15.17 -13.40
C GLU A 115 -1.87 15.09 -13.99
N ALA A 116 -2.03 14.55 -15.20
CA ALA A 116 -3.35 14.37 -15.80
C ALA A 116 -4.12 13.26 -15.09
N PHE A 117 -3.43 12.17 -14.74
CA PHE A 117 -4.00 11.09 -13.94
C PHE A 117 -4.38 11.56 -12.53
N ASP A 118 -3.52 12.35 -11.88
CA ASP A 118 -3.79 12.96 -10.58
C ASP A 118 -5.04 13.85 -10.64
N LYS A 119 -5.14 14.71 -11.66
CA LYS A 119 -6.31 15.58 -11.86
C LYS A 119 -7.59 14.78 -12.08
N ALA A 120 -7.51 13.68 -12.82
CA ALA A 120 -8.64 12.77 -13.02
C ALA A 120 -9.06 12.12 -11.70
N CYS A 121 -8.11 11.65 -10.89
CA CYS A 121 -8.37 11.09 -9.57
C CYS A 121 -9.08 12.09 -8.65
N VAL A 122 -8.54 13.32 -8.57
CA VAL A 122 -9.10 14.40 -7.76
C VAL A 122 -10.52 14.75 -8.19
N THR A 123 -10.74 14.88 -9.50
CA THR A 123 -12.03 15.32 -10.04
C THR A 123 -13.12 14.27 -9.83
N GLN A 124 -12.80 12.99 -10.04
CA GLN A 124 -13.78 11.91 -10.04
C GLN A 124 -14.01 11.32 -8.64
N PHE A 125 -12.97 11.17 -7.82
CA PHE A 125 -13.04 10.33 -6.63
C PHE A 125 -12.84 11.07 -5.31
N ARG A 126 -12.18 12.25 -5.30
CA ARG A 126 -12.00 13.04 -4.07
C ARG A 126 -13.32 13.36 -3.35
N PRO A 127 -14.45 13.66 -4.03
CA PRO A 127 -15.72 13.89 -3.34
C PRO A 127 -16.19 12.70 -2.48
N ALA A 128 -16.05 11.46 -3.00
CA ALA A 128 -16.40 10.26 -2.26
C ALA A 128 -15.44 10.02 -1.08
N LEU A 129 -14.14 10.24 -1.30
CA LEU A 129 -13.11 10.14 -0.26
C LEU A 129 -13.35 11.15 0.88
N GLU A 130 -13.73 12.38 0.57
CA GLU A 130 -14.07 13.40 1.56
C GLU A 130 -15.32 13.04 2.36
N LYS A 131 -16.30 12.35 1.76
CA LYS A 131 -17.45 11.79 2.50
C LYS A 131 -17.04 10.66 3.47
N ILE A 132 -16.09 9.81 3.09
CA ILE A 132 -15.52 8.79 3.99
C ILE A 132 -14.76 9.42 5.16
N VAL A 133 -14.00 10.49 4.89
CA VAL A 133 -13.29 11.24 5.93
C VAL A 133 -14.26 11.94 6.87
N GLY A 134 -15.21 12.71 6.33
CA GLY A 134 -16.16 13.51 7.11
C GLY A 134 -17.14 12.69 7.95
N SER A 135 -17.47 11.47 7.52
CA SER A 135 -18.35 10.57 8.27
C SER A 135 -17.64 9.78 9.38
N GLY A 136 -16.30 9.68 9.36
CA GLY A 136 -15.56 8.85 10.30
C GLY A 136 -15.78 7.33 10.14
N ALA A 137 -16.29 6.90 8.98
CA ALA A 137 -16.63 5.51 8.68
C ALA A 137 -15.55 4.47 9.04
N SER A 138 -15.93 3.36 9.65
CA SER A 138 -15.07 2.18 9.75
C SER A 138 -15.04 1.42 8.41
N ALA A 139 -14.12 0.47 8.27
CA ALA A 139 -14.12 -0.47 7.15
C ALA A 139 -15.45 -1.24 7.03
N SER A 140 -16.07 -1.58 8.17
CA SER A 140 -17.38 -2.23 8.20
C SER A 140 -18.49 -1.33 7.66
N ASP A 141 -18.50 -0.03 8.01
CA ASP A 141 -19.50 0.90 7.51
C ASP A 141 -19.39 1.08 5.98
N ILE A 142 -18.14 1.16 5.49
CA ILE A 142 -17.84 1.24 4.05
C ILE A 142 -18.33 -0.02 3.34
N LEU A 143 -17.95 -1.21 3.81
CA LEU A 143 -18.40 -2.47 3.21
C LEU A 143 -19.91 -2.65 3.28
N SER A 144 -20.57 -2.18 4.35
CA SER A 144 -22.03 -2.18 4.43
C SER A 144 -22.67 -1.23 3.43
N ALA A 145 -22.09 -0.05 3.22
CA ALA A 145 -22.60 0.93 2.26
C ALA A 145 -22.41 0.45 0.81
N VAL A 146 -21.24 -0.10 0.50
CA VAL A 146 -20.87 -0.64 -0.82
C VAL A 146 -21.64 -1.93 -1.12
N SER A 147 -21.76 -2.83 -0.14
CA SER A 147 -22.34 -4.18 -0.29
C SER A 147 -21.78 -4.92 -1.51
N PRO A 148 -20.43 -5.16 -1.57
CA PRO A 148 -19.80 -5.71 -2.75
C PRO A 148 -20.34 -7.10 -3.10
N SER A 149 -20.72 -7.27 -4.37
CA SER A 149 -21.37 -8.47 -4.90
C SER A 149 -20.45 -9.31 -5.78
N SER A 150 -19.31 -8.74 -6.19
CA SER A 150 -18.33 -9.36 -7.07
C SER A 150 -16.90 -9.14 -6.58
N PRO A 151 -15.91 -9.98 -6.96
CA PRO A 151 -14.51 -9.68 -6.70
C PRO A 151 -14.04 -8.34 -7.32
N MET A 152 -14.71 -7.87 -8.38
CA MET A 152 -14.39 -6.57 -8.96
C MET A 152 -14.82 -5.43 -8.05
N ASP A 153 -15.99 -5.52 -7.40
CA ASP A 153 -16.47 -4.52 -6.45
C ASP A 153 -15.48 -4.38 -5.28
N TRP A 154 -15.00 -5.52 -4.76
CA TRP A 154 -13.95 -5.58 -3.73
C TRP A 154 -12.64 -4.95 -4.20
N LEU A 155 -12.19 -5.28 -5.42
CA LEU A 155 -10.98 -4.72 -6.00
C LEU A 155 -11.09 -3.20 -6.17
N SER A 156 -12.20 -2.70 -6.70
CA SER A 156 -12.45 -1.27 -6.90
C SER A 156 -12.50 -0.50 -5.59
N ILE A 157 -13.16 -1.02 -4.54
CA ILE A 157 -13.15 -0.32 -3.24
C ILE A 157 -11.75 -0.33 -2.59
N ILE A 158 -10.97 -1.40 -2.78
CA ILE A 158 -9.57 -1.43 -2.32
C ILE A 158 -8.73 -0.38 -3.07
N ILE A 159 -8.83 -0.29 -4.39
CA ILE A 159 -8.10 0.72 -5.19
C ILE A 159 -8.54 2.13 -4.82
N LEU A 160 -9.84 2.36 -4.62
CA LEU A 160 -10.39 3.65 -4.19
C LEU A 160 -9.79 4.11 -2.86
N LEU A 161 -9.51 3.18 -1.95
CA LEU A 161 -8.99 3.49 -0.61
C LEU A 161 -7.47 3.41 -0.52
N ASP A 162 -6.79 2.65 -1.37
CA ASP A 162 -5.34 2.48 -1.28
C ASP A 162 -4.64 3.36 -2.32
N GLN A 163 -5.01 3.24 -3.58
CA GLN A 163 -4.24 3.85 -4.67
C GLN A 163 -4.70 5.26 -5.00
N ILE A 164 -6.00 5.46 -5.19
CA ILE A 164 -6.56 6.77 -5.55
C ILE A 164 -6.16 7.89 -4.55
N PRO A 165 -6.11 7.66 -3.22
CA PRO A 165 -5.70 8.69 -2.28
C PRO A 165 -4.25 9.16 -2.48
N ARG A 166 -3.34 8.27 -2.93
CA ARG A 166 -1.94 8.63 -3.24
C ARG A 166 -1.83 9.59 -4.43
N ASN A 167 -2.82 9.60 -5.32
CA ASN A 167 -2.94 10.55 -6.43
C ASN A 167 -3.74 11.81 -6.05
N CYS A 168 -4.70 11.70 -5.12
CA CYS A 168 -5.53 12.83 -4.67
C CYS A 168 -4.87 13.74 -3.62
N TYR A 169 -4.03 13.18 -2.74
CA TYR A 169 -3.54 13.84 -1.53
C TYR A 169 -2.01 13.84 -1.46
N ARG A 170 -1.36 14.54 -2.40
CA ARG A 170 0.10 14.65 -2.43
C ARG A 170 0.65 15.66 -1.40
N GLY A 171 1.94 15.57 -1.12
CA GLY A 171 2.64 16.53 -0.26
C GLY A 171 2.08 16.56 1.16
N ALA A 172 1.71 17.74 1.65
CA ALA A 172 1.20 17.92 3.02
C ALA A 172 -0.13 17.19 3.29
N GLU A 173 -0.91 16.88 2.25
CA GLU A 173 -2.17 16.14 2.41
C GLU A 173 -1.96 14.62 2.59
N SER A 174 -0.75 14.10 2.35
CA SER A 174 -0.43 12.66 2.46
C SER A 174 -0.67 12.07 3.84
N LYS A 175 -0.77 12.90 4.88
CA LYS A 175 -1.21 12.51 6.22
C LYS A 175 -2.58 11.80 6.22
N LEU A 176 -3.48 12.16 5.30
CA LEU A 176 -4.78 11.50 5.15
C LEU A 176 -4.62 10.11 4.53
N VAL A 177 -3.70 9.96 3.58
CA VAL A 177 -3.38 8.65 2.99
C VAL A 177 -2.92 7.70 4.08
N PHE A 178 -1.84 8.05 4.77
CA PHE A 178 -1.22 7.18 5.76
C PHE A 178 -2.06 7.00 7.04
N GLY A 179 -2.72 8.07 7.50
CA GLY A 179 -3.41 8.07 8.79
C GLY A 179 -4.87 7.63 8.73
N ARG A 180 -5.50 7.64 7.55
CA ARG A 180 -6.93 7.35 7.41
C ARG A 180 -7.23 6.31 6.35
N PHE A 181 -6.65 6.42 5.17
CA PHE A 181 -7.00 5.56 4.06
C PHE A 181 -6.26 4.21 4.08
N ASP A 182 -4.94 4.20 4.38
CA ASP A 182 -4.16 2.97 4.51
C ASP A 182 -4.78 1.98 5.51
N PRO A 183 -5.17 2.35 6.76
CA PRO A 183 -5.81 1.41 7.69
C PRO A 183 -7.16 0.86 7.19
N LEU A 184 -7.95 1.68 6.48
CA LEU A 184 -9.23 1.23 5.91
C LEU A 184 -9.01 0.22 4.78
N ALA A 185 -8.07 0.53 3.88
CA ALA A 185 -7.72 -0.35 2.77
C ALA A 185 -7.11 -1.67 3.25
N GLU A 186 -6.22 -1.63 4.24
CA GLU A 186 -5.62 -2.80 4.87
C GLU A 186 -6.70 -3.74 5.44
N GLU A 187 -7.62 -3.20 6.25
CA GLU A 187 -8.66 -4.00 6.88
C GLU A 187 -9.60 -4.65 5.85
N ILE A 188 -10.01 -3.90 4.81
CA ILE A 188 -10.86 -4.40 3.73
C ILE A 188 -10.12 -5.47 2.90
N ALA A 189 -8.83 -5.25 2.58
CA ALA A 189 -8.02 -6.21 1.85
C ALA A 189 -7.82 -7.52 2.63
N LEU A 190 -7.54 -7.43 3.94
CA LEU A 190 -7.43 -8.61 4.80
C LEU A 190 -8.74 -9.40 4.87
N ARG A 191 -9.90 -8.71 4.90
CA ARG A 191 -11.22 -9.37 4.82
C ARG A 191 -11.42 -10.07 3.48
N ALA A 192 -11.14 -9.38 2.37
CA ALA A 192 -11.25 -9.96 1.02
C ALA A 192 -10.36 -11.20 0.85
N ILE A 193 -9.11 -11.15 1.32
CA ILE A 193 -8.17 -12.28 1.29
C ILE A 193 -8.70 -13.42 2.16
N LYS A 194 -9.19 -13.14 3.36
CA LYS A 194 -9.75 -14.14 4.28
C LYS A 194 -10.98 -14.85 3.69
N GLU A 195 -11.83 -14.11 2.97
CA GLU A 195 -13.00 -14.65 2.27
C GLU A 195 -12.63 -15.37 0.95
N GLY A 196 -11.36 -15.34 0.55
CA GLY A 196 -10.88 -15.99 -0.66
C GLY A 196 -11.25 -15.24 -1.95
N ILE A 197 -11.71 -13.99 -1.87
CA ILE A 197 -12.12 -13.16 -3.01
C ILE A 197 -11.09 -13.15 -4.16
N PRO A 198 -9.77 -12.93 -3.93
CA PRO A 198 -8.79 -12.93 -5.02
C PRO A 198 -8.48 -14.32 -5.60
N THR A 199 -8.94 -15.40 -4.97
CA THR A 199 -8.58 -16.79 -5.30
C THR A 199 -9.75 -17.71 -5.64
N GLN A 200 -10.99 -17.29 -5.39
CA GLN A 200 -12.19 -18.12 -5.53
C GLN A 200 -12.57 -18.44 -6.98
N SER A 201 -12.04 -17.68 -7.95
CA SER A 201 -12.30 -17.87 -9.38
C SER A 201 -10.98 -17.88 -10.15
N PRO A 202 -10.79 -18.80 -11.12
CA PRO A 202 -9.64 -18.79 -12.02
C PRO A 202 -9.40 -17.43 -12.69
N TYR A 203 -10.48 -16.70 -12.99
CA TYR A 203 -10.42 -15.40 -13.66
C TYR A 203 -9.60 -14.38 -12.85
N PHE A 204 -9.80 -14.30 -11.53
CA PHE A 204 -9.01 -13.39 -10.67
C PHE A 204 -7.71 -14.04 -10.21
N LYS A 205 -7.75 -15.34 -9.90
CA LYS A 205 -6.63 -16.08 -9.34
C LYS A 205 -5.37 -16.00 -10.20
N TYR A 206 -5.52 -15.97 -11.52
CA TYR A 206 -4.42 -15.98 -12.48
C TYR A 206 -4.24 -14.67 -13.26
N ARG A 207 -5.03 -13.63 -12.97
CA ARG A 207 -4.85 -12.29 -13.55
C ARG A 207 -4.01 -11.42 -12.63
N MET A 208 -2.71 -11.39 -12.89
CA MET A 208 -1.74 -10.70 -12.04
C MET A 208 -1.99 -9.19 -11.96
N ALA A 209 -2.54 -8.60 -13.02
CA ALA A 209 -2.97 -7.20 -13.04
C ALA A 209 -4.04 -6.90 -11.98
N TYR A 210 -4.94 -7.85 -11.70
CA TYR A 210 -5.98 -7.69 -10.68
C TYR A 210 -5.50 -8.15 -9.30
N ARG A 211 -4.90 -9.34 -9.24
CA ARG A 211 -4.54 -9.99 -7.98
C ARG A 211 -3.59 -9.17 -7.11
N THR A 212 -2.67 -8.43 -7.74
CA THR A 212 -1.67 -7.61 -7.02
C THR A 212 -2.30 -6.58 -6.09
N TRP A 213 -3.38 -5.92 -6.52
CA TRP A 213 -3.97 -4.81 -5.78
C TRP A 213 -4.73 -5.23 -4.53
N PHE A 214 -5.13 -6.51 -4.42
CA PHE A 214 -5.62 -7.06 -3.15
C PHE A 214 -4.53 -7.12 -2.08
N HIS A 215 -3.25 -7.13 -2.48
CA HIS A 215 -2.13 -7.35 -1.58
C HIS A 215 -1.39 -6.05 -1.24
N MET A 216 -1.41 -5.06 -2.15
CA MET A 216 -0.74 -3.77 -1.98
C MET A 216 -1.05 -3.07 -0.63
N PRO A 217 -2.30 -3.06 -0.11
CA PRO A 217 -2.57 -2.44 1.18
C PRO A 217 -1.81 -3.06 2.35
N LEU A 218 -1.52 -4.37 2.30
CA LEU A 218 -0.73 -5.04 3.34
C LEU A 218 0.72 -4.54 3.33
N MET A 219 1.28 -4.28 2.15
CA MET A 219 2.63 -3.72 1.97
C MET A 219 2.72 -2.28 2.48
N HIS A 220 1.60 -1.54 2.51
CA HIS A 220 1.55 -0.17 3.03
C HIS A 220 1.37 -0.08 4.54
N SER A 221 1.16 -1.20 5.22
CA SER A 221 0.97 -1.27 6.67
C SER A 221 2.22 -0.87 7.45
N GLU A 222 2.06 -0.21 8.59
CA GLU A 222 3.11 -0.06 9.61
C GLU A 222 2.99 -1.14 10.70
N ASN A 223 2.61 -2.36 10.32
CA ASN A 223 2.45 -3.51 11.22
C ASN A 223 3.22 -4.74 10.71
N LEU A 224 4.17 -5.23 11.50
CA LEU A 224 5.01 -6.37 11.14
C LEU A 224 4.19 -7.65 10.90
N VAL A 225 3.13 -7.89 11.67
CA VAL A 225 2.27 -9.08 11.51
C VAL A 225 1.56 -9.05 10.15
N VAL A 226 1.23 -7.86 9.65
CA VAL A 226 0.59 -7.69 8.34
C VAL A 226 1.60 -7.98 7.22
N HIS A 227 2.85 -7.57 7.35
CA HIS A 227 3.93 -7.96 6.44
C HIS A 227 4.19 -9.47 6.44
N GLU A 228 4.14 -10.14 7.59
CA GLU A 228 4.22 -11.61 7.63
C GLU A 228 3.06 -12.27 6.87
N GLN A 229 1.88 -11.66 6.89
CA GLN A 229 0.75 -12.11 6.09
C GLN A 229 0.96 -11.82 4.59
N ALA A 230 1.49 -10.65 4.23
CA ALA A 230 1.81 -10.29 2.86
C ALA A 230 2.82 -11.28 2.23
N VAL A 231 3.85 -11.68 2.97
CA VAL A 231 4.81 -12.72 2.55
C VAL A 231 4.09 -14.01 2.18
N LYS A 232 3.19 -14.52 3.03
CA LYS A 232 2.42 -15.75 2.76
C LYS A 232 1.53 -15.63 1.52
N VAL A 233 1.01 -14.43 1.27
CA VAL A 233 0.15 -14.12 0.13
C VAL A 233 0.96 -14.12 -1.18
N HIS A 234 2.17 -13.55 -1.19
CA HIS A 234 3.09 -13.63 -2.33
C HIS A 234 3.52 -15.08 -2.60
N GLU A 235 3.88 -15.84 -1.57
CA GLU A 235 4.20 -17.26 -1.72
C GLU A 235 3.00 -18.07 -2.24
N GLY A 236 1.79 -17.78 -1.76
CA GLY A 236 0.56 -18.39 -2.24
C GLY A 236 0.29 -18.12 -3.72
N THR A 237 0.56 -16.89 -4.17
CA THR A 237 0.45 -16.51 -5.57
C THR A 237 1.42 -17.31 -6.45
N ALA A 238 2.67 -17.44 -6.01
CA ALA A 238 3.66 -18.25 -6.72
C ALA A 238 3.27 -19.74 -6.75
N ARG A 239 2.78 -20.30 -5.63
CA ARG A 239 2.29 -21.68 -5.58
C ARG A 239 1.14 -21.92 -6.57
N ASP A 240 0.13 -21.06 -6.54
CA ASP A 240 -1.05 -21.16 -7.41
C ASP A 240 -0.67 -21.17 -8.90
N VAL A 241 0.24 -20.28 -9.30
CA VAL A 241 0.71 -20.18 -10.68
C VAL A 241 1.49 -21.45 -11.07
N ASN A 242 2.40 -21.91 -10.21
CA ASN A 242 3.19 -23.11 -10.47
C ASN A 242 2.31 -24.36 -10.58
N GLU A 243 1.27 -24.47 -9.73
CA GLU A 243 0.30 -25.55 -9.79
C GLU A 243 -0.50 -25.51 -11.11
N LEU A 244 -0.92 -24.34 -11.58
CA LEU A 244 -1.58 -24.21 -12.89
C LEU A 244 -0.67 -24.69 -14.02
N LEU A 245 0.58 -24.24 -14.05
CA LEU A 245 1.56 -24.57 -15.10
C LEU A 245 1.99 -26.05 -15.09
N ALA A 246 1.86 -26.74 -13.96
CA ALA A 246 2.17 -28.16 -13.85
C ALA A 246 1.03 -29.09 -14.28
N ARG A 247 -0.20 -28.57 -14.42
CA ARG A 247 -1.39 -29.36 -14.79
C ARG A 247 -1.40 -29.66 -16.29
N ASP A 248 -1.93 -30.83 -16.65
CA ASP A 248 -2.22 -31.14 -18.05
C ASP A 248 -3.29 -30.18 -18.60
N ALA A 249 -2.94 -29.46 -19.67
CA ALA A 249 -3.80 -28.48 -20.34
C ALA A 249 -5.16 -29.06 -20.79
N SER A 250 -5.25 -30.37 -21.04
CA SER A 250 -6.48 -31.06 -21.38
C SER A 250 -7.50 -31.12 -20.22
N THR A 251 -7.01 -31.02 -18.98
CA THR A 251 -7.82 -31.05 -17.75
C THR A 251 -8.24 -29.65 -17.27
N LEU A 252 -7.75 -28.61 -17.93
CA LEU A 252 -8.05 -27.22 -17.58
C LEU A 252 -9.41 -26.80 -18.12
N THR A 253 -10.14 -26.02 -17.31
CA THR A 253 -11.30 -25.24 -17.79
C THR A 253 -10.87 -24.26 -18.88
N GLU A 254 -11.83 -23.68 -19.60
CA GLU A 254 -11.52 -22.71 -20.66
C GLU A 254 -10.71 -21.50 -20.11
N GLU A 255 -11.13 -20.94 -18.97
CA GLU A 255 -10.47 -19.79 -18.35
C GLU A 255 -9.06 -20.14 -17.86
N GLU A 256 -8.90 -21.30 -17.24
CA GLU A 256 -7.58 -21.80 -16.81
C GLU A 256 -6.66 -22.04 -18.01
N ARG A 257 -7.17 -22.57 -19.12
CA ARG A 257 -6.38 -22.82 -20.33
C ARG A 257 -5.90 -21.52 -20.97
N LYS A 258 -6.73 -20.47 -20.99
CA LYS A 258 -6.32 -19.13 -21.44
C LYS A 258 -5.16 -18.59 -20.60
N CYS A 259 -5.32 -18.62 -19.28
CA CYS A 259 -4.27 -18.17 -18.35
C CYS A 259 -3.00 -19.01 -18.48
N HIS A 260 -3.13 -20.33 -18.52
CA HIS A 260 -2.02 -21.26 -18.70
C HIS A 260 -1.24 -20.96 -19.98
N GLY A 261 -1.92 -20.74 -21.11
CA GLY A 261 -1.28 -20.41 -22.38
C GLY A 261 -0.40 -19.16 -22.28
N VAL A 262 -0.96 -18.06 -21.81
CA VAL A 262 -0.24 -16.79 -21.66
C VAL A 262 0.93 -16.90 -20.68
N LEU A 263 0.70 -17.53 -19.52
CA LEU A 263 1.71 -17.67 -18.47
C LEU A 263 2.85 -18.61 -18.88
N THR A 264 2.56 -19.67 -19.66
CA THR A 264 3.56 -20.57 -20.22
C THR A 264 4.41 -19.87 -21.28
N GLU A 265 3.76 -19.16 -22.21
CA GLU A 265 4.44 -18.41 -23.27
C GLU A 265 5.35 -17.32 -22.67
N LYS A 266 4.90 -16.67 -21.59
CA LYS A 266 5.60 -15.57 -20.92
C LYS A 266 6.31 -16.00 -19.63
N ALA A 267 6.79 -17.25 -19.56
CA ALA A 267 7.37 -17.83 -18.33
C ALA A 267 8.52 -17.00 -17.71
N GLU A 268 9.43 -16.45 -18.52
CA GLU A 268 10.51 -15.60 -18.01
C GLU A 268 9.99 -14.28 -17.41
N ALA A 269 9.03 -13.64 -18.09
CA ALA A 269 8.41 -12.41 -17.62
C ALA A 269 7.58 -12.66 -16.35
N LEU A 270 6.91 -13.82 -16.27
CA LEU A 270 6.17 -14.26 -15.09
C LEU A 270 7.09 -14.47 -13.89
N GLN A 271 8.22 -15.17 -14.08
CA GLN A 271 9.19 -15.37 -13.00
C GLN A 271 9.77 -14.03 -12.53
N ALA A 272 10.05 -13.10 -13.45
CA ALA A 272 10.48 -11.76 -13.10
C ALA A 272 9.38 -11.00 -12.33
N PHE A 273 8.12 -11.08 -12.76
CA PHE A 273 7.00 -10.46 -12.07
C PHE A 273 6.86 -10.96 -10.62
N LEU A 274 6.83 -12.28 -10.42
CA LEU A 274 6.69 -12.91 -9.10
C LEU A 274 7.89 -12.57 -8.19
N SER A 275 9.11 -12.61 -8.72
CA SER A 275 10.31 -12.25 -7.94
C SER A 275 10.29 -10.78 -7.54
N ASN A 276 10.04 -9.87 -8.49
CA ASN A 276 10.12 -8.44 -8.22
C ASN A 276 9.05 -8.00 -7.22
N THR A 277 7.79 -8.43 -7.41
CA THR A 277 6.71 -8.10 -6.46
C THR A 277 7.02 -8.61 -5.05
N PHE A 278 7.58 -9.81 -4.92
CA PHE A 278 7.97 -10.33 -3.62
C PHE A 278 9.20 -9.64 -3.01
N ASP A 279 10.17 -9.24 -3.83
CA ASP A 279 11.34 -8.50 -3.35
C ASP A 279 10.99 -7.08 -2.89
N PHE A 280 9.98 -6.45 -3.50
CA PHE A 280 9.41 -5.20 -2.98
C PHE A 280 8.81 -5.41 -1.59
N GLU A 281 8.01 -6.44 -1.38
CA GLU A 281 7.45 -6.78 -0.05
C GLU A 281 8.56 -6.97 1.00
N LYS A 282 9.61 -7.73 0.68
CA LYS A 282 10.73 -7.95 1.61
C LYS A 282 11.41 -6.64 2.00
N ARG A 283 11.59 -5.71 1.06
CA ARG A 283 12.21 -4.41 1.32
C ARG A 283 11.34 -3.54 2.23
N HIS A 284 10.02 -3.55 2.03
CA HIS A 284 9.08 -2.89 2.94
C HIS A 284 9.15 -3.49 4.34
N LYS A 285 9.06 -4.83 4.43
CA LYS A 285 9.13 -5.57 5.69
C LYS A 285 10.40 -5.25 6.49
N VAL A 286 11.57 -5.17 5.85
CA VAL A 286 12.84 -4.84 6.53
C VAL A 286 12.80 -3.46 7.20
N ILE A 287 12.12 -2.48 6.60
CA ILE A 287 11.95 -1.15 7.21
C ILE A 287 11.08 -1.25 8.46
N ILE A 288 9.97 -1.98 8.38
CA ILE A 288 9.06 -2.18 9.51
C ILE A 288 9.70 -3.02 10.62
N GLU A 289 10.50 -4.04 10.30
CA GLU A 289 11.28 -4.80 11.28
C GLU A 289 12.27 -3.92 12.03
N ARG A 290 12.91 -2.98 11.32
CA ARG A 290 13.94 -2.10 11.89
C ARG A 290 13.37 -0.96 12.73
N PHE A 291 12.33 -0.28 12.23
CA PHE A 291 11.84 0.96 12.83
C PHE A 291 10.44 0.84 13.44
N GLY A 292 9.72 -0.25 13.18
CA GLY A 292 8.32 -0.43 13.57
C GLY A 292 7.33 0.46 12.79
N ARG A 293 7.81 1.25 11.83
CA ARG A 293 7.06 2.22 11.03
C ARG A 293 7.88 2.66 9.82
N TYR A 294 7.29 3.42 8.90
CA TYR A 294 7.98 4.04 7.77
C TYR A 294 8.53 5.43 8.15
N PRO A 295 9.85 5.62 8.26
CA PRO A 295 10.42 6.89 8.69
C PRO A 295 10.08 8.07 7.79
N HIS A 296 9.94 7.83 6.48
CA HIS A 296 9.61 8.89 5.51
C HIS A 296 8.21 9.49 5.74
N ARG A 297 7.30 8.79 6.42
CA ARG A 297 5.97 9.29 6.77
C ARG A 297 5.97 10.22 7.97
N ASN A 298 7.07 10.29 8.73
CA ASN A 298 7.12 11.02 10.00
C ASN A 298 6.72 12.49 9.87
N LEU A 299 7.24 13.18 8.86
CA LEU A 299 6.90 14.59 8.64
C LEU A 299 5.41 14.80 8.35
N ALA A 300 4.84 13.98 7.45
CA ALA A 300 3.42 14.06 7.09
C ALA A 300 2.52 13.75 8.30
N LEU A 301 2.92 12.75 9.11
CA LEU A 301 2.19 12.31 10.31
C LEU A 301 2.54 13.12 11.58
N ALA A 302 3.31 14.20 11.45
CA ALA A 302 3.77 15.03 12.58
C ALA A 302 4.47 14.23 13.70
N ARG A 303 5.22 13.18 13.34
CA ARG A 303 6.04 12.36 14.26
C ARG A 303 7.46 12.92 14.33
N LEU A 304 8.04 12.88 15.53
CA LEU A 304 9.47 13.12 15.68
C LEU A 304 10.25 11.90 15.18
N SER A 305 11.22 12.13 14.29
CA SER A 305 12.15 11.11 13.83
C SER A 305 13.24 10.87 14.88
N THR A 306 13.61 9.61 15.10
CA THR A 306 14.78 9.25 15.91
C THR A 306 16.08 9.61 15.16
N PRO A 307 17.24 9.71 15.85
CA PRO A 307 18.52 9.90 15.18
C PRO A 307 18.81 8.83 14.12
N GLU A 308 18.45 7.57 14.39
CA GLU A 308 18.63 6.45 13.45
C GLU A 308 17.75 6.59 12.20
N GLU A 309 16.50 7.02 12.38
CA GLU A 309 15.58 7.29 11.27
C GLU A 309 16.07 8.46 10.40
N ILE A 310 16.62 9.51 11.02
CA ILE A 310 17.21 10.66 10.30
C ILE A 310 18.43 10.20 9.50
N GLU A 311 19.32 9.43 10.11
CA GLU A 311 20.50 8.88 9.44
C GLU A 311 20.11 7.97 8.26
N TYR A 312 19.13 7.09 8.46
CA TYR A 312 18.59 6.24 7.40
C TYR A 312 18.10 7.06 6.20
N LEU A 313 17.27 8.08 6.44
CA LEU A 313 16.73 8.93 5.38
C LEU A 313 17.82 9.76 4.69
N ASN A 314 18.76 10.34 5.44
CA ASN A 314 19.86 11.13 4.89
C ASN A 314 20.81 10.30 3.99
N ASN A 315 20.90 8.99 4.23
CA ASN A 315 21.72 8.07 3.46
C ASN A 315 20.97 7.42 2.27
N GLY A 316 19.85 7.99 1.85
CA GLY A 316 19.06 7.49 0.72
C GLY A 316 18.17 6.31 1.08
N GLY A 317 17.72 6.25 2.34
CA GLY A 317 16.74 5.27 2.80
C GLY A 317 15.51 5.24 1.89
N GLU A 318 14.97 4.05 1.70
CA GLU A 318 13.89 3.81 0.75
C GLU A 318 12.59 4.49 1.21
N THR A 319 11.97 5.20 0.27
CA THR A 319 10.71 5.89 0.43
C THR A 319 9.72 5.29 -0.55
N PHE A 320 8.81 4.47 -0.05
CA PHE A 320 7.71 3.92 -0.84
C PHE A 320 6.52 4.88 -0.74
N ALA A 321 5.83 5.11 -1.86
CA ALA A 321 4.71 6.05 -1.95
C ALA A 321 3.37 5.38 -1.61
#